data_AF-K7Z8A1-F1
#
_entry.id   AF-K7Z8A1-F1
#
_cell.length_a   1.000
_cell.length_b   1.000
_cell.length_c   1.000
_cell.angle_alpha   90.00
_cell.angle_beta   90.00
_cell.angle_gamma   90.00
#
_symmetry.space_group_name_H-M   'P 1'
#
loop_
_entity.id
_entity.type
_entity.pdbx_description
1 polymer ?
#
loop_
_entity_poly.entity_id
_entity_poly.type
_entity_poly.pdbx_seq_one_letter_code
_entity_poly.pdbx_strand_id
1 'polypeptide(L)'
;MNYFTYKMIHLISLTLMFVSFGFMLVAVAIGEPAQKFRKFSYALHGVSWLALFASAYGLVETLGMSANFPNWGRAKTAIWVMLGIWAFIVRKKPQWTFTNMAVLSVLGSAAIWLAVAKPMF
;
A
#
# COMPACT_ATOMS: atom_id res chain seq x y z
N MET A 1 2.08 20.78 -7.41
CA MET A 1 0.94 20.17 -8.15
C MET A 1 -0.34 20.45 -7.38
N ASN A 2 -1.51 20.41 -8.02
CA ASN A 2 -2.77 20.65 -7.31
C ASN A 2 -3.23 19.39 -6.55
N TYR A 3 -4.18 19.58 -5.63
CA TYR A 3 -4.78 18.50 -4.84
C TYR A 3 -5.28 17.33 -5.70
N PHE A 4 -5.95 17.62 -6.82
CA PHE A 4 -6.51 16.60 -7.70
C PHE A 4 -5.42 15.68 -8.27
N THR A 5 -4.29 16.25 -8.70
CA THR A 5 -3.18 15.45 -9.24
C THR A 5 -2.57 14.54 -8.18
N TYR A 6 -2.32 15.05 -6.96
CA TYR A 6 -1.82 14.19 -5.87
C TYR A 6 -2.82 13.10 -5.50
N LYS A 7 -4.12 13.41 -5.49
CA LYS A 7 -5.17 12.42 -5.21
C LYS A 7 -5.20 11.31 -6.26
N MET A 8 -5.10 11.67 -7.55
CA MET A 8 -5.04 10.70 -8.64
C MET A 8 -3.81 9.79 -8.52
N ILE A 9 -2.62 10.37 -8.34
CA ILE A 9 -1.39 9.57 -8.18
C ILE A 9 -1.50 8.67 -6.95
N HIS A 10 -2.05 9.15 -5.83
CA HIS A 10 -2.19 8.35 -4.61
C HIS A 10 -3.11 7.14 -4.82
N LEU A 11 -4.27 7.34 -5.47
CA LEU A 11 -5.20 6.24 -5.75
C LEU A 11 -4.65 5.25 -6.78
N ILE A 12 -3.99 5.73 -7.84
CA ILE A 12 -3.32 4.87 -8.83
C ILE A 12 -2.23 4.04 -8.15
N SER A 13 -1.40 4.68 -7.33
CA SER A 13 -0.33 4.02 -6.58
C SER A 13 -0.88 2.95 -5.65
N LEU A 14 -1.98 3.24 -4.95
CA LEU A 14 -2.66 2.29 -4.08
C LEU A 14 -3.15 1.06 -4.87
N THR A 15 -3.80 1.28 -6.01
CA THR A 15 -4.25 0.20 -6.90
C THR A 15 -3.08 -0.65 -7.38
N LEU A 16 -2.02 -0.02 -7.89
CA LEU A 16 -0.83 -0.74 -8.35
C LEU A 16 -0.15 -1.53 -7.23
N MET A 17 -0.14 -1.00 -6.01
CA MET A 17 0.37 -1.70 -4.84
C MET A 17 -0.43 -2.98 -4.55
N PHE A 18 -1.76 -2.94 -4.55
CA PHE A 18 -2.58 -4.14 -4.34
C PHE A 18 -2.51 -5.13 -5.52
N VAL A 19 -2.43 -4.64 -6.76
CA VAL A 19 -2.17 -5.48 -7.95
C VAL A 19 -0.83 -6.19 -7.82
N SER A 20 0.22 -5.50 -7.36
CA SER A 20 1.54 -6.09 -7.14
C SER A 20 1.49 -7.23 -6.10
N PHE A 21 0.72 -7.06 -5.02
CA PHE A 21 0.50 -8.13 -4.05
C PHE A 21 -0.22 -9.33 -4.63
N GLY A 22 -1.26 -9.12 -5.45
CA GLY A 22 -1.94 -10.20 -6.16
C GLY A 22 -0.95 -11.03 -7.00
N PHE A 23 -0.10 -10.37 -7.78
CA PHE A 23 0.95 -11.05 -8.55
C PHE A 23 1.98 -11.76 -7.66
N MET A 24 2.37 -11.17 -6.52
CA MET A 24 3.27 -11.85 -5.57
C MET A 24 2.65 -13.13 -5.02
N LEU A 25 1.41 -13.08 -4.56
CA LEU A 25 0.72 -14.22 -3.98
C LEU A 25 0.57 -15.36 -4.99
N VAL A 26 0.16 -15.04 -6.23
CA VAL A 26 0.08 -16.02 -7.31
C VAL A 26 1.46 -16.58 -7.65
N ALA A 27 2.46 -15.73 -7.86
CA ALA A 27 3.82 -16.17 -8.21
C ALA A 27 4.45 -17.05 -7.12
N VAL A 28 4.12 -16.79 -5.86
CA VAL A 28 4.55 -17.59 -4.72
C VAL A 28 3.81 -18.93 -4.65
N ALA A 29 2.51 -18.95 -4.95
CA ALA A 29 1.72 -20.18 -4.96
C ALA A 29 2.12 -21.15 -6.09
N ILE A 30 2.51 -20.63 -7.26
CA ILE A 30 2.85 -21.44 -8.45
C ILE A 30 4.35 -21.79 -8.56
N GLY A 31 5.25 -21.09 -7.86
CA GLY A 31 6.67 -21.43 -7.78
C GLY A 31 7.53 -21.04 -9.00
N GLU A 32 8.52 -21.88 -9.33
CA GLU A 32 9.58 -21.64 -10.34
C GLU A 32 9.10 -21.11 -11.71
N PRO A 33 7.98 -21.59 -12.31
CA PRO A 33 7.49 -21.11 -13.61
C PRO A 33 7.21 -19.60 -13.66
N ALA A 34 7.05 -18.94 -12.50
CA ALA A 34 6.68 -17.54 -12.39
C ALA A 34 7.82 -16.61 -11.97
N GLN A 35 9.08 -17.00 -12.11
CA GLN A 35 10.22 -16.21 -11.64
C GLN A 35 10.26 -14.78 -12.22
N LYS A 36 9.91 -14.61 -13.50
CA LYS A 36 9.81 -13.28 -14.15
C LYS A 36 8.66 -12.44 -13.56
N PHE A 37 7.48 -13.04 -13.39
CA PHE A 37 6.32 -12.40 -12.74
C PHE A 37 6.62 -12.01 -11.30
N ARG A 38 7.37 -12.84 -10.57
CA ARG A 38 7.84 -12.54 -9.22
C ARG A 38 8.74 -11.31 -9.20
N LYS A 39 9.72 -11.20 -10.09
CA LYS A 39 10.60 -10.02 -10.15
C LYS A 39 9.82 -8.75 -10.50
N PHE A 40 8.92 -8.85 -11.49
CA PHE A 40 8.06 -7.75 -11.88
C PHE A 40 7.15 -7.27 -10.74
N SER A 41 6.56 -8.20 -9.98
CA SER A 41 5.66 -7.83 -8.88
C SER A 41 6.37 -7.10 -7.75
N TYR A 42 7.59 -7.48 -7.37
CA TYR A 42 8.39 -6.73 -6.40
C TYR A 42 8.83 -5.35 -6.92
N ALA A 43 9.18 -5.23 -8.20
CA ALA A 43 9.51 -3.93 -8.79
C ALA A 43 8.28 -3.00 -8.80
N LEU A 44 7.13 -3.50 -9.25
CA LEU A 44 5.87 -2.77 -9.25
C LEU A 44 5.47 -2.34 -7.83
N HIS A 45 5.67 -3.20 -6.85
CA HIS A 45 5.43 -2.87 -5.44
C HIS A 45 6.31 -1.73 -4.95
N GLY A 46 7.63 -1.81 -5.19
CA GLY A 46 8.55 -0.73 -4.78
C GLY A 46 8.18 0.62 -5.41
N VAL A 47 7.91 0.65 -6.71
CA VAL A 47 7.51 1.87 -7.42
C VAL A 47 6.18 2.42 -6.91
N SER A 48 5.16 1.56 -6.79
CA SER A 48 3.85 1.98 -6.28
C SER A 48 3.92 2.47 -4.84
N TRP A 49 4.73 1.85 -3.99
CA TRP A 49 4.92 2.25 -2.60
C TRP A 49 5.59 3.63 -2.47
N LEU A 50 6.65 3.88 -3.24
CA LEU A 50 7.31 5.19 -3.29
C LEU A 50 6.36 6.28 -3.80
N ALA A 51 5.63 6.00 -4.89
CA ALA A 51 4.65 6.92 -5.44
C ALA A 51 3.48 7.18 -4.48
N LEU A 52 3.05 6.17 -3.73
CA LEU A 52 2.02 6.29 -2.69
C LEU A 52 2.46 7.25 -1.59
N PHE A 53 3.70 7.14 -1.10
CA PHE A 53 4.26 8.04 -0.08
C PHE A 53 4.48 9.46 -0.59
N ALA A 54 5.06 9.62 -1.77
CA ALA A 54 5.28 10.94 -2.38
C ALA A 54 3.96 11.69 -2.59
N SER A 55 2.94 11.01 -3.08
CA SER A 55 1.61 11.59 -3.27
C SER A 55 0.86 11.81 -1.95
N ALA A 56 1.04 10.94 -0.95
CA ALA A 56 0.47 11.13 0.38
C ALA A 56 1.01 12.40 1.04
N TYR A 57 2.32 12.63 0.97
CA TYR A 57 2.93 13.86 1.47
C TYR A 57 2.36 15.10 0.76
N GLY A 58 2.27 15.06 -0.58
CA GLY A 58 1.66 16.14 -1.35
C GLY A 58 0.19 16.42 -0.98
N LEU A 59 -0.59 15.38 -0.63
CA LEU A 59 -1.94 15.54 -0.10
C LEU A 59 -1.97 16.23 1.27
N VAL A 60 -1.05 15.89 2.17
CA VAL A 60 -0.97 16.52 3.50
C VAL A 60 -0.67 18.01 3.37
N GLU A 61 0.31 18.38 2.55
CA GLU A 61 0.68 19.76 2.25
C GLU A 61 -0.48 20.55 1.63
N THR A 62 -1.09 20.00 0.57
CA THR A 62 -2.20 20.68 -0.13
C THR A 62 -3.47 20.83 0.70
N LEU A 63 -3.62 20.04 1.76
CA LEU A 63 -4.73 20.14 2.71
C LEU A 63 -4.39 21.00 3.95
N GLY A 64 -3.18 21.55 4.03
CA GLY A 64 -2.74 22.38 5.16
C GLY A 64 -2.63 21.61 6.48
N MET A 65 -2.46 20.28 6.41
CA MET A 65 -2.43 19.41 7.59
C MET A 65 -1.01 19.16 8.13
N SER A 66 0.03 19.74 7.54
CA SER A 66 1.42 19.43 7.88
C SER A 66 1.80 19.81 9.32
N ALA A 67 1.37 21.00 9.77
CA ALA A 67 1.67 21.46 11.13
C ALA A 67 0.90 20.69 12.21
N ASN A 68 -0.32 20.22 11.88
CA ASN A 68 -1.22 19.54 12.80
C ASN A 68 -1.69 18.21 12.19
N PHE A 69 -0.74 17.29 11.98
CA PHE A 69 -1.04 16.04 11.29
C PHE A 69 -1.93 15.13 12.15
N PRO A 70 -3.18 14.85 11.73
CA PRO A 70 -4.16 14.21 12.58
C PRO A 70 -3.82 12.74 12.88
N ASN A 71 -4.34 12.22 14.00
CA ASN A 71 -4.08 10.85 14.46
C ASN A 71 -4.51 9.80 13.44
N TRP A 72 -5.67 9.96 12.79
CA TRP A 72 -6.09 9.07 11.71
C TRP A 72 -5.11 9.08 10.53
N GLY A 73 -4.48 10.23 10.24
CA GLY A 73 -3.45 10.38 9.22
C GLY A 73 -2.18 9.62 9.59
N ARG A 74 -1.73 9.75 10.85
CA ARG A 74 -0.61 8.99 11.41
C ARG A 74 -0.84 7.49 11.36
N ALA A 75 -2.03 7.04 11.78
CA ALA A 75 -2.42 5.62 11.74
C ALA A 75 -2.43 5.08 10.31
N LYS A 76 -2.93 5.85 9.34
CA LYS A 76 -2.93 5.48 7.93
C LYS A 76 -1.51 5.39 7.36
N THR A 77 -0.62 6.31 7.74
CA THR A 77 0.80 6.26 7.39
C THR A 77 1.47 5.00 7.95
N ALA A 78 1.16 4.61 9.19
CA ALA A 78 1.66 3.36 9.75
C ALA A 78 1.21 2.14 8.93
N ILE A 79 -0.04 2.12 8.43
CA ILE A 79 -0.51 1.07 7.52
C ILE A 79 0.30 1.05 6.21
N TRP A 80 0.62 2.21 5.62
CA TRP A 80 1.47 2.26 4.43
C TRP A 80 2.86 1.70 4.67
N VAL A 81 3.47 1.98 5.82
CA VAL A 81 4.74 1.38 6.21
C VAL A 81 4.60 -0.14 6.35
N MET A 82 3.56 -0.60 7.05
CA MET A 82 3.30 -2.03 7.23
C MET A 82 3.12 -2.75 5.90
N LEU A 83 2.34 -2.20 4.96
CA LEU A 83 2.15 -2.77 3.64
C LEU A 83 3.48 -2.84 2.86
N GLY A 84 4.30 -1.80 2.88
CA GLY A 84 5.63 -1.85 2.25
C GLY A 84 6.51 -2.99 2.78
N ILE A 85 6.54 -3.16 4.10
CA ILE A 85 7.31 -4.23 4.76
C ILE A 85 6.68 -5.60 4.47
N TRP A 86 5.36 -5.69 4.35
CA TRP A 86 4.64 -6.97 4.19
C TRP A 86 5.01 -7.72 2.91
N ALA A 87 5.45 -7.02 1.86
CA ALA A 87 5.99 -7.67 0.66
C ALA A 87 7.14 -8.64 0.98
N PHE A 88 7.99 -8.31 1.96
CA PHE A 88 9.05 -9.22 2.42
C PHE A 88 8.49 -10.48 3.10
N ILE A 89 7.42 -10.34 3.86
CA ILE A 89 6.75 -11.47 4.53
C ILE A 89 6.14 -12.40 3.49
N VAL A 90 5.48 -11.86 2.47
CA VAL A 90 4.95 -12.66 1.34
C VAL A 90 6.08 -13.46 0.67
N ARG A 91 7.27 -12.88 0.51
CA ARG A 91 8.45 -13.59 -0.01
C ARG A 91 8.93 -14.72 0.89
N LYS A 92 8.98 -14.47 2.20
CA LYS A 92 9.62 -15.35 3.19
C LYS A 92 8.70 -16.45 3.70
N LYS A 93 7.38 -16.26 3.62
CA LYS A 93 6.36 -17.18 4.13
C LYS A 93 5.38 -17.56 3.02
N PRO A 94 5.84 -18.29 2.00
CA PRO A 94 5.01 -18.66 0.86
C PRO A 94 3.80 -19.53 1.22
N GLN A 95 3.89 -20.29 2.30
CA GLN A 95 2.81 -21.14 2.83
C GLN A 95 1.66 -20.34 3.48
N TRP A 96 1.83 -19.03 3.69
CA TRP A 96 0.84 -18.16 4.35
C TRP A 96 -0.12 -17.48 3.37
N THR A 97 -0.43 -18.06 2.21
CA THR A 97 -1.24 -17.39 1.17
C THR A 97 -2.54 -16.81 1.71
N PHE A 98 -3.36 -17.61 2.41
CA PHE A 98 -4.63 -17.14 2.98
C PHE A 98 -4.42 -16.10 4.10
N THR A 99 -3.43 -16.30 4.96
CA THR A 99 -3.08 -15.33 6.01
C THR A 99 -2.63 -14.00 5.42
N ASN A 100 -1.80 -14.03 4.39
CA ASN A 100 -1.34 -12.84 3.68
C ASN A 100 -2.52 -12.13 3.02
N MET A 101 -3.41 -12.86 2.33
CA MET A 101 -4.64 -12.27 1.78
C MET A 101 -5.46 -11.59 2.87
N ALA A 102 -5.74 -12.26 3.99
CA ALA A 102 -6.52 -11.71 5.09
C ALA A 102 -5.88 -10.44 5.67
N VAL A 103 -4.57 -10.47 5.95
CA VAL A 103 -3.85 -9.30 6.47
C VAL A 103 -3.88 -8.14 5.49
N LEU A 104 -3.61 -8.38 4.21
CA LEU A 104 -3.64 -7.35 3.18
C LEU A 104 -5.03 -6.74 3.03
N SER A 105 -6.09 -7.55 3.07
CA SER A 105 -7.48 -7.10 3.03
C SER A 105 -7.86 -6.27 4.27
N VAL A 106 -7.43 -6.69 5.46
CA VAL A 106 -7.67 -5.96 6.71
C VAL A 106 -6.94 -4.62 6.71
N LEU A 107 -5.66 -4.61 6.36
CA LEU A 107 -4.85 -3.39 6.29
C LEU A 107 -5.40 -2.41 5.25
N GLY A 108 -5.73 -2.89 4.04
CA GLY A 108 -6.33 -2.06 2.99
C GLY A 108 -7.67 -1.47 3.40
N SER A 109 -8.56 -2.29 3.96
CA SER A 109 -9.86 -1.85 4.46
C SER A 109 -9.73 -0.84 5.60
N ALA A 110 -8.81 -1.07 6.54
CA ALA A 110 -8.53 -0.14 7.63
C ALA A 110 -8.00 1.21 7.11
N ALA A 111 -7.12 1.21 6.12
CA ALA A 111 -6.62 2.44 5.50
C ALA A 111 -7.72 3.23 4.77
N ILE A 112 -8.68 2.53 4.14
CA ILE A 112 -9.87 3.14 3.53
C ILE A 112 -10.76 3.73 4.62
N TRP A 113 -11.06 2.96 5.66
CA TRP A 113 -11.90 3.41 6.77
C TRP A 113 -11.31 4.66 7.44
N LEU A 114 -10.01 4.69 7.74
CA LEU A 114 -9.34 5.87 8.29
C LEU A 114 -9.46 7.10 7.38
N ALA A 115 -9.36 6.91 6.06
CA ALA A 115 -9.45 8.01 5.09
C ALA A 115 -10.87 8.57 4.93
N VAL A 116 -11.89 7.71 5.07
CA VAL A 116 -13.30 8.07 4.92
C VAL A 116 -13.88 8.59 6.22
N ALA A 117 -13.75 7.83 7.31
CA ALA A 117 -14.34 8.15 8.60
C ALA A 117 -13.59 9.25 9.36
N LYS A 118 -12.28 9.41 9.12
CA LYS A 118 -11.40 10.39 9.78
C LYS A 118 -11.67 10.50 11.29
N PRO A 119 -11.64 9.38 12.04
CA PRO A 119 -12.01 9.35 13.44
C PRO A 119 -11.16 10.32 14.28
N MET A 120 -11.80 10.89 15.30
CA MET A 120 -11.22 11.84 16.25
C MET A 120 -10.74 11.08 17.50
N PHE A 121 -9.79 10.17 17.33
CA PHE A 121 -8.98 9.66 18.44
C PHE A 121 -7.65 10.39 18.48
#